data_AF-A0A4W3HB64-F1
#
_entry.id   AF-A0A4W3HB64-F1
#
_cell.length_a   1.000
_cell.length_b   1.000
_cell.length_c   1.000
_cell.angle_alpha   90.00
_cell.angle_beta   90.00
_cell.angle_gamma   90.00
#
_symmetry.space_group_name_H-M   'P 1'
#
loop_
_entity.id
_entity.type
_entity.pdbx_description
1 polymer ?
#
loop_
_entity_poly.entity_id
_entity_poly.type
_entity_poly.pdbx_seq_one_letter_code
_entity_poly.pdbx_strand_id
1 'polypeptide(L)' 'VGSLVLRCLGIPTRVVTNFQSAHDTNGNLTIDNVVDEHGRTIRNNRDSIWNFHVWIEAWMARNDLKSGFDGWQVLDPTPQ' A
#
# COMPACT_ATOMS: atom_id res chain seq x y z
N VAL A 1 10.95 -8.81 5.14
CA VAL A 1 10.69 -9.91 6.11
C VAL A 1 9.42 -10.69 5.76
N GLY A 2 8.26 -10.04 5.60
CA GLY A 2 6.98 -10.74 5.32
C GLY A 2 7.02 -11.73 4.15
N SER A 3 7.62 -11.35 3.01
CA SER A 3 7.77 -12.24 1.84
C SER A 3 8.54 -13.53 2.15
N LEU A 4 9.61 -13.43 2.96
CA LEU A 4 10.39 -14.60 3.35
C LEU A 4 9.55 -15.56 4.20
N VAL A 5 8.85 -15.03 5.21
CA VAL A 5 8.01 -15.84 6.11
C VAL A 5 6.95 -16.60 5.33
N LEU A 6 6.22 -15.93 4.44
CA LEU A 6 5.16 -16.57 3.66
C LEU A 6 5.71 -17.63 2.71
N ARG A 7 6.84 -17.37 2.04
CA ARG A 7 7.51 -18.36 1.18
C ARG A 7 7.99 -19.57 1.98
N CYS A 8 8.54 -19.37 3.18
CA CYS A 8 8.94 -20.47 4.07
C CYS A 8 7.76 -21.35 4.50
N LEU A 9 6.57 -20.77 4.61
CA LEU A 9 5.33 -21.50 4.93
C LEU A 9 4.64 -22.11 3.68
N GLY A 10 5.26 -22.03 2.50
CA GLY A 10 4.73 -22.60 1.27
C GLY A 10 3.68 -21.75 0.55
N ILE A 11 3.52 -20.49 0.95
CA ILE A 11 2.57 -19.56 0.33
C ILE A 11 3.29 -18.80 -0.80
N PRO A 12 2.86 -18.94 -2.07
CA PRO A 12 3.49 -18.20 -3.17
C PRO A 12 3.33 -16.70 -2.94
N THR A 13 4.45 -15.98 -2.90
CA THR A 13 4.47 -14.57 -2.51
C THR A 13 5.41 -13.76 -3.39
N ARG A 14 5.02 -12.55 -3.78
CA ARG A 14 5.87 -11.58 -4.51
C ARG A 14 5.95 -10.24 -3.78
N VAL A 15 7.04 -9.51 -3.99
CA VAL A 15 7.21 -8.14 -3.51
C VAL A 15 6.72 -7.19 -4.60
N VAL A 16 5.98 -6.16 -4.23
CA VAL A 16 5.43 -5.15 -5.14
C VAL A 16 5.94 -3.78 -4.72
N THR A 17 6.36 -2.96 -5.69
CA THR A 17 6.75 -1.57 -5.47
C THR A 17 5.81 -0.67 -6.25
N ASN A 18 5.18 0.27 -5.57
CA ASN A 18 4.36 1.32 -6.16
C ASN A 18 5.08 2.65 -6.06
N PHE A 19 5.30 3.32 -7.20
CA PHE A 19 5.94 4.63 -7.25
C PHE A 19 4.89 5.73 -7.13
N GLN A 20 5.26 6.87 -6.54
CA GLN A 20 4.33 7.98 -6.26
C GLN A 20 3.09 7.50 -5.49
N SER A 21 3.30 6.71 -4.44
CA SER A 21 2.22 6.08 -3.68
C SER A 21 1.52 7.11 -2.80
N ALA A 22 0.22 7.29 -3.02
CA ALA A 22 -0.64 8.09 -2.16
C ALA A 22 -0.77 7.40 -0.78
N HIS A 23 -0.54 8.16 0.28
CA HIS A 23 -0.85 7.80 1.64
C HIS A 23 -1.93 8.76 2.13
N ASP A 24 -3.19 8.35 1.90
CA ASP A 24 -4.41 9.06 2.28
C ASP A 24 -4.79 8.66 3.71
N THR A 25 -4.96 9.64 4.59
CA THR A 25 -5.25 9.43 6.02
C THR A 25 -6.73 9.58 6.38
N ASN A 26 -7.58 9.98 5.43
CA ASN A 26 -9.00 10.26 5.65
C ASN A 26 -9.94 9.42 4.76
N GLY A 27 -9.41 8.72 3.76
CA GLY A 27 -10.13 7.76 2.91
C GLY A 27 -11.04 8.41 1.86
N ASN A 28 -10.83 9.69 1.55
CA ASN A 28 -11.63 10.42 0.56
C ASN A 28 -11.10 10.28 -0.88
N LEU A 29 -10.02 9.50 -1.09
CA LEU A 29 -9.36 9.25 -2.38
C LEU A 29 -8.71 10.50 -3.00
N THR A 30 -8.44 11.53 -2.19
CA THR A 30 -7.73 12.74 -2.59
C THR A 30 -6.53 12.97 -1.69
N ILE A 31 -5.46 13.54 -2.25
CA ILE A 31 -4.27 13.97 -1.48
C ILE A 31 -4.19 15.48 -1.57
N ASP A 32 -4.39 16.15 -0.44
CA ASP A 32 -4.30 17.60 -0.38
C ASP A 32 -2.85 18.04 -0.09
N ASN A 33 -2.33 19.00 -0.86
CA ASN A 33 -1.04 19.61 -0.58
C ASN A 33 -1.24 21.10 -0.39
N VAL A 34 -0.97 21.59 0.82
CA VAL A 34 -1.02 23.02 1.13
C VAL A 34 0.39 23.60 0.97
N VAL A 35 0.53 24.59 0.10
CA VAL A 35 1.80 25.30 -0.14
C VAL A 35 1.64 26.79 0.16
N ASP A 36 2.72 27.43 0.61
CA ASP A 36 2.75 28.88 0.79
C ASP A 36 3.03 29.62 -0.54
N GLU A 37 3.00 30.95 -0.49
CA GLU A 37 3.27 31.83 -1.64
C GLU A 37 4.68 31.68 -2.23
N HIS A 38 5.59 31.01 -1.53
CA HIS A 38 6.96 30.71 -1.97
C HIS A 38 7.13 29.25 -2.41
N GLY A 39 6.03 28.49 -2.50
CA GLY A 39 6.05 27.09 -2.94
C GLY A 39 6.53 26.10 -1.87
N ARG A 40 6.62 26.51 -0.59
CA ARG A 40 6.99 25.62 0.51
C ARG A 40 5.77 24.91 1.05
N THR A 41 5.85 23.59 1.21
CA THR A 41 4.77 22.78 1.78
C THR A 41 4.54 23.12 3.25
N ILE A 42 3.30 23.45 3.60
CA ILE A 42 2.86 23.66 4.96
C ILE A 42 2.59 22.29 5.58
N ARG A 43 3.45 21.89 6.52
CA ARG A 43 3.52 20.53 7.12
C ARG A 43 2.38 20.21 8.10
N ASN A 44 1.18 20.69 7.82
CA ASN A 44 -0.02 20.45 8.62
C ASN A 44 -0.96 19.41 7.99
N ASN A 45 -0.68 18.91 6.79
CA ASN A 45 -1.44 17.77 6.27
C ASN A 45 -0.79 16.44 6.68
N ARG A 46 -1.64 15.49 7.07
CA ARG A 46 -1.25 14.09 7.35
C ARG A 46 -1.14 13.26 6.07
N ASP A 47 -1.82 13.69 5.00
CA ASP A 47 -1.68 13.03 3.70
C ASP A 47 -0.31 13.31 3.09
N SER A 48 0.22 12.33 2.37
CA SER A 48 1.50 12.47 1.69
C SER A 48 1.59 11.62 0.44
N ILE A 49 2.49 11.99 -0.47
CA ILE A 49 2.87 11.16 -1.62
C ILE A 49 4.26 10.60 -1.33
N TRP A 50 4.36 9.30 -1.18
CA TRP A 50 5.64 8.62 -0.99
C TRP A 50 6.29 8.40 -2.35
N ASN A 51 7.60 8.65 -2.47
CA ASN A 51 8.34 8.40 -3.71
C ASN A 51 8.16 6.95 -4.18
N PHE A 52 8.20 6.02 -3.23
CA PHE A 52 7.81 4.63 -3.44
C PHE A 52 7.22 4.06 -2.15
N HIS A 53 6.34 3.08 -2.31
CA HIS A 53 5.82 2.25 -1.24
C HIS A 53 5.94 0.78 -1.63
N VAL A 54 6.20 -0.09 -0.65
CA VAL A 54 6.46 -1.51 -0.89
C VAL A 54 5.57 -2.36 0.00
N TRP A 55 4.85 -3.28 -0.62
CA TRP A 55 4.08 -4.32 0.07
C TRP A 55 4.37 -5.71 -0.52
N ILE A 56 3.66 -6.73 -0.03
CA ILE A 56 3.74 -8.09 -0.58
C ILE A 56 2.37 -8.55 -1.07
N GLU A 57 2.38 -9.44 -2.05
CA GLU A 57 1.16 -10.13 -2.49
C GLU A 57 1.32 -11.63 -2.34
N ALA A 58 0.30 -12.28 -1.79
CA ALA A 58 0.26 -13.74 -1.61
C ALA A 58 -0.81 -14.36 -2.51
N TRP A 59 -0.49 -15.47 -3.17
CA TRP A 59 -1.42 -16.18 -4.03
C TRP A 59 -2.25 -17.17 -3.21
N MET A 60 -3.56 -16.93 -3.12
CA MET A 60 -4.50 -17.81 -2.42
C MET A 60 -5.94 -17.66 -2.92
N ALA A 61 -6.77 -18.65 -2.58
CA ALA A 61 -8.22 -18.55 -2.77
C ALA A 61 -8.86 -17.69 -1.67
N ARG A 62 -9.96 -17.03 -2.01
CA ARG A 62 -10.78 -16.19 -1.11
C ARG A 62 -12.19 -16.74 -1.03
N ASN A 63 -12.33 -17.87 -0.34
CA ASN A 63 -13.61 -18.54 -0.11
C ASN A 63 -14.62 -17.69 0.69
N ASP A 64 -14.15 -16.62 1.32
CA ASP A 64 -14.95 -15.61 2.01
C ASP A 64 -15.56 -14.55 1.08
N LEU A 65 -15.10 -14.47 -0.18
CA LEU A 65 -15.59 -13.55 -1.20
C LEU A 65 -16.35 -14.29 -2.30
N LYS A 66 -16.95 -13.52 -3.21
CA LYS A 66 -17.60 -14.07 -4.41
C LYS A 66 -16.54 -14.71 -5.33
N SER A 67 -16.98 -15.60 -6.21
CA SER A 67 -16.09 -16.16 -7.25
C SER A 67 -15.48 -15.04 -8.10
N GLY A 68 -14.20 -15.20 -8.45
CA GLY A 68 -13.41 -14.24 -9.23
C GLY A 68 -12.44 -13.36 -8.43
N PHE A 69 -12.43 -13.47 -7.09
CA PHE A 69 -11.51 -12.73 -6.20
C PHE A 69 -10.30 -13.54 -5.70
N ASP A 70 -10.11 -14.75 -6.22
CA ASP A 70 -8.91 -15.56 -5.98
C ASP A 70 -7.67 -14.93 -6.65
N GLY A 71 -6.48 -15.40 -6.27
CA GLY A 71 -5.21 -15.00 -6.89
C GLY A 71 -4.36 -14.15 -5.95
N TRP A 72 -3.73 -13.09 -6.47
CA TRP A 72 -2.83 -12.22 -5.70
C TRP A 72 -3.60 -11.33 -4.72
N GLN A 73 -3.32 -11.52 -3.42
CA GLN A 73 -3.91 -10.77 -2.32
C GLN A 73 -2.88 -9.81 -1.73
N VAL A 74 -3.23 -8.52 -1.59
CA VAL A 74 -2.35 -7.52 -0.98
C VAL A 74 -2.21 -7.76 0.53
N LEU A 75 -0.98 -7.77 1.03
CA LEU A 75 -0.66 -7.69 2.45
C LEU A 75 0.38 -6.58 2.64
N ASP A 76 0.04 -5.60 3.46
CA ASP A 76 0.92 -4.49 3.76
C ASP A 76 1.31 -4.52 5.24
N PRO A 77 2.56 -4.89 5.58
CA PRO A 77 3.03 -4.93 6.95
C PRO A 77 3.55 -3.57 7.44
N THR A 78 3.56 -2.53 6.61
CA THR A 78 4.00 -1.20 7.05
C THR A 78 2.93 -0.58 7.95
N PRO A 79 3.32 0.01 9.10
CA PRO A 79 2.39 0.80 9.89
C PRO A 79 2.13 2.11 9.12
N GLN A 80 1.00 2.13 8.42
CA GLN A 80 0.46 3.29 7.72
C GLN A 80 -0.29 4.19 8.70
#